data_AF-A0AB73KHH5-F1
#
_entry.id   AF-A0AB73KHH5-F1
#
_cell.length_a   1.000
_cell.length_b   1.000
_cell.length_c   1.000
_cell.angle_alpha   90.00
_cell.angle_beta   90.00
_cell.angle_gamma   90.00
#
_symmetry.space_group_name_H-M   'P 1'
#
loop_
_entity.id
_entity.type
_entity.pdbx_description
1 polymer ?
#
loop_
_entity_poly.entity_id
_entity_poly.type
_entity_poly.pdbx_seq_one_letter_code
_entity_poly.pdbx_strand_id
1 'polypeptide(L)' 'MAIDLPYPVNVVTVDIPRREDPVAHSWTVWGDPVRGADAALSSLSVRAAGLGAQEVIGVRLLVLPMALMAYGTAIRYA' A
#
# COMPACT_ATOMS: atom_id res chain seq x y z
N MET A 1 28.29 -6.49 10.84
CA MET A 1 28.61 -7.66 9.99
C MET A 1 28.09 -7.36 8.60
N ALA A 2 28.97 -7.22 7.61
CA ALA A 2 28.60 -6.93 6.22
C ALA A 2 28.37 -8.24 5.46
N ILE A 3 27.38 -8.27 4.56
CA ILE A 3 27.11 -9.41 3.67
C ILE A 3 27.72 -9.08 2.32
N ASP A 4 28.71 -9.87 1.87
CA ASP A 4 29.25 -9.76 0.51
C ASP A 4 28.31 -10.41 -0.48
N LEU A 5 27.80 -9.62 -1.42
CA LEU A 5 26.95 -10.11 -2.51
C LEU A 5 27.83 -10.42 -3.73
N PRO A 6 27.59 -11.55 -4.43
CA PRO A 6 28.44 -12.00 -5.54
C PRO A 6 28.28 -11.18 -6.83
N TYR A 7 27.58 -10.04 -6.79
CA TYR A 7 27.34 -9.16 -7.93
C TYR A 7 27.08 -7.72 -7.45
N PRO A 8 27.36 -6.70 -8.29
CA PRO A 8 27.12 -5.30 -7.93
C PRO A 8 25.62 -5.04 -7.76
N VAL A 9 25.24 -4.52 -6.59
CA VAL A 9 23.88 -4.05 -6.31
C VAL A 9 23.85 -2.54 -6.40
N ASN A 10 23.09 -2.01 -7.36
CA ASN A 10 22.74 -0.60 -7.40
C ASN A 10 21.54 -0.37 -6.45
N VAL A 11 21.81 0.12 -5.25
CA VAL A 11 20.77 0.55 -4.31
C VAL A 11 20.28 1.93 -4.74
N VAL A 12 19.09 1.99 -5.34
CA VAL A 12 18.42 3.25 -5.62
C VAL A 12 17.62 3.65 -4.38
N THR A 13 18.15 4.57 -3.58
CA THR A 13 17.43 5.17 -2.47
C THR A 13 16.52 6.26 -3.02
N VAL A 14 15.21 6.03 -2.94
CA VAL A 14 14.20 7.06 -3.23
C VAL A 14 13.86 7.74 -1.90
N ASP A 15 14.22 9.01 -1.77
CA ASP A 15 13.78 9.82 -0.62
C ASP A 15 12.29 10.14 -0.78
N ILE A 16 11.46 9.42 -0.03
CA ILE A 16 10.03 9.71 0.08
C ILE A 16 9.88 10.66 1.28
N PRO A 17 9.48 11.93 1.08
CA PRO A 17 9.30 12.87 2.19
C PRO A 17 8.31 12.29 3.20
N ARG A 18 8.73 12.22 4.47
CA ARG A 18 7.84 11.80 5.56
C ARG A 18 6.86 12.93 5.83
N ARG A 19 5.57 12.62 5.79
CA ARG A 19 4.51 13.58 6.13
C ARG A 19 4.43 13.70 7.65
N GLU A 20 4.53 14.92 8.18
CA GLU A 20 4.54 15.22 9.63
C GLU A 20 3.15 15.60 10.19
N ASP A 21 2.14 15.73 9.32
CA ASP A 21 0.78 16.06 9.74
C ASP A 21 0.23 14.98 10.69
N PRO A 22 -0.43 15.33 11.82
CA PRO A 22 -0.98 14.35 12.73
C PRO A 22 -2.11 13.56 12.06
N VAL A 23 -2.14 12.24 12.31
CA VAL A 23 -3.22 11.37 11.82
C VAL A 23 -4.52 11.71 12.56
N ALA A 24 -5.50 12.24 11.85
CA ALA A 24 -6.83 12.51 12.39
C ALA A 24 -7.67 11.24 12.50
N HIS A 25 -7.59 10.38 11.47
CA HIS A 25 -8.33 9.12 11.44
C HIS A 25 -7.54 8.04 10.69
N SER A 26 -7.70 6.79 11.14
CA SER A 26 -7.21 5.62 10.42
C SER A 26 -8.21 4.47 10.51
N TRP A 27 -8.31 3.69 9.44
CA TRP A 27 -9.16 2.50 9.39
C TRP A 27 -8.64 1.50 8.37
N THR A 28 -8.92 0.21 8.58
CA THR A 28 -8.59 -0.84 7.61
C THR A 28 -9.56 -0.77 6.43
N VAL A 29 -9.02 -0.80 5.20
CA VAL A 29 -9.80 -0.85 3.97
C VAL A 29 -9.43 -2.09 3.18
N TRP A 30 -10.46 -2.70 2.60
CA TRP A 30 -10.37 -3.87 1.74
C TRP A 30 -10.83 -3.47 0.34
N GLY A 31 -10.04 -3.81 -0.66
CA GLY A 31 -10.41 -3.78 -2.07
C GLY A 31 -11.45 -4.85 -2.41
N ASP A 32 -11.92 -4.83 -3.64
CA ASP A 32 -12.75 -5.90 -4.20
C ASP A 32 -11.87 -7.06 -4.70
N PRO A 33 -12.38 -8.31 -4.67
CA PRO A 33 -11.70 -9.45 -5.27
C PRO A 33 -11.76 -9.35 -6.79
N VAL A 34 -10.60 -9.13 -7.42
CA VAL A 34 -10.47 -8.91 -8.87
C VAL A 34 -9.31 -9.71 -9.46
N ARG A 35 -9.24 -9.82 -10.79
CA ARG A 35 -8.10 -10.47 -11.45
C ARG A 35 -6.98 -9.45 -11.68
N GLY A 36 -5.77 -9.79 -11.24
CA GLY A 36 -4.56 -8.99 -11.43
C GLY A 36 -4.24 -8.08 -10.25
N ALA A 37 -2.94 -7.92 -9.97
CA ALA A 37 -2.45 -7.15 -8.84
C ALA A 37 -2.79 -5.66 -8.98
N ASP A 38 -2.58 -5.09 -10.16
CA ASP A 38 -2.86 -3.67 -10.42
C ASP A 38 -4.34 -3.33 -10.24
N ALA A 39 -5.23 -4.20 -10.71
CA ALA A 39 -6.67 -4.05 -10.51
C ALA A 39 -7.05 -4.11 -9.02
N ALA A 40 -6.43 -5.01 -8.25
CA ALA A 40 -6.68 -5.15 -6.83
C ALA A 40 -6.20 -3.91 -6.05
N LEU A 41 -5.01 -3.39 -6.39
CA LEU A 41 -4.46 -2.16 -5.81
C LEU A 41 -5.30 -0.93 -6.19
N SER A 42 -5.72 -0.83 -7.45
CA SER A 42 -6.61 0.23 -7.94
C SER A 42 -7.95 0.22 -7.20
N SER A 43 -8.57 -0.95 -7.04
CA SER A 43 -9.81 -1.11 -6.27
C SER A 43 -9.66 -0.65 -4.81
N LEU A 44 -8.56 -1.05 -4.13
CA LEU A 44 -8.25 -0.58 -2.79
C LEU A 44 -8.11 0.95 -2.73
N SER A 45 -7.40 1.54 -3.70
CA SER A 45 -7.20 3.00 -3.78
C SER A 45 -8.53 3.73 -3.95
N VAL A 46 -9.41 3.26 -4.84
CA VAL A 46 -10.73 3.86 -5.07
C VAL A 46 -11.59 3.79 -3.80
N ARG A 47 -11.60 2.65 -3.11
CA ARG A 47 -12.36 2.48 -1.87
C ARG A 47 -11.82 3.35 -0.74
N ALA A 48 -10.50 3.45 -0.59
CA ALA A 48 -9.89 4.32 0.41
C ALA A 48 -10.22 5.80 0.14
N ALA A 49 -10.12 6.24 -1.12
CA ALA A 49 -10.50 7.60 -1.52
C ALA A 49 -11.98 7.88 -1.27
N GLY A 50 -12.87 6.92 -1.52
CA GLY A 50 -14.31 7.02 -1.23
C GLY A 50 -14.63 7.21 0.26
N LEU A 51 -13.72 6.83 1.16
CA LEU A 51 -13.82 7.05 2.60
C LEU A 51 -13.15 8.36 3.05
N GLY A 52 -12.65 9.16 2.11
CA GLY A 52 -11.94 10.41 2.39
C GLY A 52 -10.50 10.22 2.88
N ALA A 53 -9.89 9.06 2.62
CA ALA A 53 -8.50 8.83 2.92
C ALA A 53 -7.60 9.60 1.95
N GLN A 54 -6.49 10.12 2.46
CA GLN A 54 -5.46 10.80 1.68
C GLN A 54 -4.31 9.85 1.32
N GLU A 55 -4.14 8.78 2.09
CA GLU A 55 -3.08 7.80 1.91
C GLU A 55 -3.53 6.41 2.33
N VAL A 56 -2.92 5.37 1.75
CA VAL A 56 -3.04 3.99 2.21
C VAL A 56 -1.65 3.43 2.48
N ILE A 57 -1.41 3.02 3.72
CA ILE A 57 -0.13 2.44 4.14
C ILE A 57 -0.27 0.94 4.42
N GLY A 58 0.87 0.24 4.47
CA GLY A 58 0.91 -1.16 4.85
C GLY A 58 0.17 -2.08 3.89
N VAL A 59 0.09 -1.70 2.61
CA VAL A 59 -0.66 -2.45 1.59
C VAL A 59 -0.14 -3.88 1.48
N ARG A 60 -1.07 -4.84 1.38
CA ARG A 60 -0.83 -6.26 1.17
C ARG A 60 -1.80 -6.80 0.13
N LEU A 61 -1.38 -7.85 -0.58
CA LEU A 61 -2.21 -8.60 -1.51
C LEU A 61 -2.56 -9.96 -0.89
N LEU A 62 -3.86 -10.27 -0.87
CA LEU A 62 -4.39 -11.57 -0.51
C LEU A 62 -4.69 -12.37 -1.79
N VAL A 63 -4.15 -13.59 -1.86
CA VAL A 63 -4.43 -14.53 -2.96
C VAL A 63 -5.66 -15.35 -2.59
N LEU A 64 -6.71 -15.24 -3.41
CA LEU A 64 -7.93 -16.03 -3.33
C LEU A 64 -7.94 -17.07 -4.47
N PRO A 65 -8.73 -18.16 -4.38
CA PRO A 65 -8.71 -19.24 -5.36
C PRO A 65 -8.87 -18.82 -6.83
N MET A 66 -9.54 -17.70 -7.11
CA MET A 66 -9.77 -17.19 -8.48
C MET A 66 -9.59 -15.68 -8.62
N ALA A 67 -9.04 -15.01 -7.59
CA ALA A 67 -8.95 -13.56 -7.51
C ALA A 67 -7.79 -13.10 -6.62
N LEU A 68 -7.46 -11.83 -6.72
CA LEU A 68 -6.58 -11.12 -5.81
C LEU A 68 -7.40 -10.02 -5.15
N MET A 69 -7.12 -9.74 -3.88
CA MET A 69 -7.74 -8.66 -3.14
C MET A 69 -6.64 -7.90 -2.39
N ALA A 70 -6.57 -6.58 -2.56
CA ALA A 70 -5.63 -5.76 -1.80
C ALA A 70 -6.31 -5.24 -0.53
N TYR A 71 -5.54 -5.11 0.55
CA TYR A 71 -5.99 -4.46 1.78
C TYR A 71 -4.85 -3.63 2.39
N GLY A 72 -5.21 -2.65 3.20
CA GLY A 72 -4.25 -1.78 3.88
C GLY A 72 -4.92 -0.88 4.92
N THR A 73 -4.15 0.03 5.50
CA THR A 73 -4.66 1.04 6.44
C THR A 73 -4.80 2.36 5.71
N ALA A 74 -6.03 2.82 5.57
CA ALA A 74 -6.34 4.13 5.03
C ALA A 74 -6.17 5.20 6.13
N ILE A 75 -5.54 6.31 5.78
CA ILE A 75 -5.20 7.40 6.69
C ILE A 75 -5.79 8.71 6.16
N ARG A 76 -6.37 9.48 7.07
CA ARG A 76 -6.71 10.90 6.87
C ARG A 76 -5.98 11.73 7.92
N TYR A 77 -5.25 12.74 7.46
CA TYR A 77 -4.53 13.69 8.30
C TYR A 77 -5.44 14.85 8.72
N ALA A 78 -5.07 15.56 9.79
CA ALA A 78 -5.82 16.70 10.35
C ALA A 78 -5.66 17.99 9.54
#